data_AF-A0A813BT74-F1
#
_entry.id   AF-A0A813BT74-F1
#
_cell.length_a   1.000
_cell.length_b   1.000
_cell.length_c   1.000
_cell.angle_alpha   90.00
_cell.angle_beta   90.00
_cell.angle_gamma   90.00
#
_symmetry.space_group_name_H-M   'P 1'
#
loop_
_entity.id
_entity.type
_entity.pdbx_description
1 polymer ?
#
loop_
_entity_poly.entity_id
_entity_poly.type
_entity_poly.pdbx_seq_one_letter_code
_entity_poly.pdbx_strand_id
1 'polypeptide(L)'
;MVIAVKPPLLGPSYQTFMEINLAGLADLVNMAERHNVRSLLYVSSFAACNHWVPHHNVAESDPAASPPLTSLRSPYDLSKAMTEQFILQKHSESGMRTVSIRIGGVYGDNDDQYWNRRLPFRLSLDISDQDSHPPKIDANYVENVAEGMLRVVDRLSADASVGGRFYFYTIGERHVTQQELGVRLAEATGRFHLAAPTWVIHTWLAVMNFLVSFQFQLPSWPLNQPAGRVVEPKSYFTTYSMAKKGLIDQWFDNALFRETFGYSHLYTTEEAVAMVAAAQKQNRPRQTHSHNKRPGTLTLVAGPVVISLCTMVLVMLCGGLSLSVACSTSWSLCSLCQFGFFVSSPATHVCGFVTQPAYRLWMPFQGGSLHVLLQGIGWSCFALLLMQWCASYYGEEMLLTEFPYVGDSRLKAAFGLIAQVTLGLSVLAFKTPWEKTKRS
;
A
#
# COMPACT_ATOMS: atom_id res chain seq x y z
N MET A 1 -26.89 19.40 -6.65
CA MET A 1 -25.53 19.53 -6.08
C MET A 1 -25.04 18.16 -5.68
N VAL A 2 -23.82 17.78 -6.05
CA VAL A 2 -23.20 16.52 -5.62
C VAL A 2 -22.01 16.85 -4.74
N ILE A 3 -21.93 16.23 -3.57
CA ILE A 3 -20.84 16.44 -2.61
C ILE A 3 -20.10 15.12 -2.43
N ALA A 4 -18.83 15.11 -2.81
CA ALA A 4 -17.92 13.98 -2.60
C ALA A 4 -16.60 14.49 -2.03
N VAL A 5 -16.19 13.94 -0.89
CA VAL A 5 -14.90 14.29 -0.25
C VAL A 5 -14.14 13.01 0.08
N LYS A 6 -12.92 12.89 -0.44
CA LYS A 6 -11.96 11.82 -0.14
C LYS A 6 -10.70 12.45 0.45
N PRO A 7 -10.62 12.69 1.76
CA PRO A 7 -9.37 13.13 2.38
C PRO A 7 -8.29 12.05 2.24
N PRO A 8 -7.01 12.42 2.24
CA PRO A 8 -5.94 11.43 2.32
C PRO A 8 -6.10 10.64 3.63
N LEU A 9 -6.29 9.32 3.53
CA LEU A 9 -6.47 8.44 4.70
C LEU A 9 -5.24 8.39 5.62
N LEU A 10 -4.08 8.86 5.15
CA LEU A 10 -2.80 8.91 5.84
C LEU A 10 -2.33 10.36 5.94
N GLY A 11 -2.00 10.82 7.15
CA GLY A 11 -1.34 12.11 7.38
C GLY A 11 -2.16 13.19 8.10
N PRO A 12 -3.47 13.37 7.86
CA PRO A 12 -4.23 14.37 8.59
C PRO A 12 -4.43 13.99 10.05
N SER A 13 -4.42 14.99 10.93
CA SER A 13 -4.79 14.81 12.34
C SER A 13 -6.30 14.53 12.47
N TYR A 14 -6.73 13.97 13.60
CA TYR A 14 -8.15 13.82 13.95
C TYR A 14 -8.94 15.10 13.66
N GLN A 15 -8.42 16.22 14.17
CA GLN A 15 -9.03 17.53 14.06
C GLN A 15 -9.19 17.93 12.60
N THR A 16 -8.14 17.75 11.78
CA THR A 16 -8.19 18.04 10.34
C THR A 16 -9.26 17.20 9.62
N PHE A 17 -9.40 15.92 9.98
CA PHE A 17 -10.46 15.08 9.42
C PHE A 17 -11.85 15.61 9.76
N MET A 18 -12.10 15.92 11.04
CA MET A 18 -13.40 16.40 11.50
C MET A 18 -13.71 17.80 10.95
N GLU A 19 -12.73 18.71 10.91
CA GLU A 19 -12.92 20.06 10.36
C GLU A 19 -13.26 20.03 8.87
N ILE A 20 -12.52 19.27 8.06
CA ILE A 20 -12.76 19.23 6.61
C ILE A 20 -14.05 18.49 6.29
N ASN A 21 -14.25 17.29 6.87
CA ASN A 21 -15.36 16.45 6.48
C ASN A 21 -16.67 16.80 7.17
N LEU A 22 -16.65 17.34 8.39
CA LEU A 22 -17.89 17.68 9.10
C LEU A 22 -18.17 19.18 9.05
N ALA A 23 -17.29 20.01 9.61
CA ALA A 23 -17.55 21.45 9.70
C ALA A 23 -17.62 22.11 8.32
N GLY A 24 -16.65 21.85 7.45
CA GLY A 24 -16.63 22.40 6.09
C GLY A 24 -17.82 21.95 5.25
N LEU A 25 -18.27 20.69 5.40
CA LEU A 25 -19.47 20.21 4.71
C LEU A 25 -20.77 20.78 5.32
N ALA A 26 -20.83 20.97 6.63
CA ALA A 26 -21.96 21.62 7.27
C ALA A 26 -22.16 23.06 6.76
N ASP A 27 -21.07 23.82 6.63
CA ASP A 27 -21.10 25.17 6.06
C ASP A 27 -21.56 25.16 4.60
N LEU A 28 -21.03 24.22 3.80
CA LEU A 28 -21.40 24.06 2.40
C LEU A 28 -22.89 23.75 2.22
N VAL A 29 -23.45 22.87 3.06
CA VAL A 29 -24.86 22.48 3.05
C VAL A 29 -25.75 23.63 3.50
N ASN A 30 -25.36 24.34 4.57
CA ASN A 30 -26.09 25.54 5.03
C ASN A 30 -26.08 26.64 3.97
N MET A 31 -24.98 26.81 3.23
CA MET A 31 -24.90 27.73 2.11
C MET A 31 -25.79 27.27 0.95
N ALA A 32 -25.77 25.99 0.60
CA ALA A 32 -26.64 25.42 -0.43
C ALA A 32 -28.13 25.65 -0.12
N GLU A 33 -28.52 25.47 1.14
CA GLU A 33 -29.87 25.76 1.63
C GLU A 33 -30.24 27.25 1.46
N ARG A 34 -29.36 28.18 1.89
CA ARG A 34 -29.57 29.63 1.72
C ARG A 34 -29.69 30.07 0.26
N HIS A 35 -29.01 29.37 -0.65
CA HIS A 35 -29.07 29.61 -2.09
C HIS A 35 -30.16 28.80 -2.80
N ASN A 36 -31.09 28.19 -2.05
CA ASN A 36 -32.24 27.44 -2.58
C ASN A 36 -31.84 26.27 -3.50
N VAL A 37 -30.73 25.60 -3.22
CA VAL A 37 -30.38 24.34 -3.89
C VAL A 37 -31.47 23.32 -3.60
N ARG A 38 -32.11 22.79 -4.66
CA ARG A 38 -33.27 21.90 -4.54
C ARG A 38 -32.93 20.44 -4.29
N SER A 39 -31.82 19.96 -4.85
CA SER A 39 -31.41 18.55 -4.78
C SER A 39 -29.94 18.45 -4.37
N LEU A 40 -29.66 17.66 -3.33
CA LEU A 40 -28.32 17.43 -2.81
C LEU A 40 -28.06 15.92 -2.65
N LEU A 41 -27.10 15.41 -3.41
CA LEU A 41 -26.57 14.06 -3.27
C LEU A 41 -25.27 14.10 -2.46
N TYR A 42 -25.22 13.36 -1.37
CA TYR A 42 -23.99 13.12 -0.61
C TYR A 42 -23.38 11.76 -0.95
N VAL A 43 -22.12 11.76 -1.36
CA VAL A 43 -21.34 10.56 -1.63
C VAL A 43 -20.62 10.15 -0.34
N SER A 44 -21.31 9.31 0.42
CA SER A 44 -20.85 8.70 1.65
C SER A 44 -19.97 7.47 1.36
N SER A 45 -19.67 6.69 2.38
CA SER A 45 -18.82 5.53 2.29
C SER A 45 -19.37 4.38 3.12
N PHE A 46 -19.04 3.13 2.75
CA PHE A 46 -19.21 1.97 3.65
C PHE A 46 -18.56 2.18 5.03
N ALA A 47 -17.67 3.16 5.16
CA ALA A 47 -17.13 3.65 6.42
C ALA A 47 -18.18 3.99 7.47
N ALA A 48 -19.34 4.50 7.03
CA ALA A 48 -20.43 4.84 7.92
C ALA A 48 -20.96 3.62 8.69
N CYS A 49 -20.74 2.41 8.16
CA CYS A 49 -21.11 1.13 8.79
C CYS A 49 -20.04 0.58 9.74
N ASN A 50 -18.89 1.24 9.91
CA ASN A 50 -17.67 0.75 10.59
C ASN A 50 -16.78 -0.18 9.73
N HIS A 51 -15.74 0.36 9.11
CA HIS A 51 -14.84 -0.42 8.26
C HIS A 51 -13.99 -1.48 8.99
N TRP A 52 -14.04 -1.52 10.32
CA TRP A 52 -13.18 -2.38 11.13
C TRP A 52 -13.86 -3.66 11.62
N VAL A 53 -15.09 -3.91 11.16
CA VAL A 53 -15.84 -5.14 11.40
C VAL A 53 -16.31 -5.74 10.08
N PRO A 54 -16.45 -7.07 9.98
CA PRO A 54 -16.92 -7.70 8.76
C PRO A 54 -18.39 -7.38 8.48
N HIS A 55 -18.71 -7.14 7.21
CA HIS A 55 -20.08 -6.96 6.72
C HIS A 55 -20.38 -7.96 5.61
N HIS A 56 -21.47 -8.70 5.77
CA HIS A 56 -21.91 -9.71 4.81
C HIS A 56 -23.35 -9.45 4.37
N ASN A 57 -23.52 -9.01 3.11
CA ASN A 57 -24.83 -8.72 2.52
C ASN A 57 -25.72 -7.79 3.37
N VAL A 58 -25.11 -6.79 4.00
CA VAL A 58 -25.84 -5.89 4.90
C VAL A 58 -26.75 -4.99 4.06
N ALA A 59 -28.04 -4.94 4.40
CA ALA A 59 -29.05 -4.09 3.79
C ALA A 59 -29.26 -2.80 4.59
N GLU A 60 -29.88 -1.78 4.01
CA GLU A 60 -30.08 -0.47 4.67
C GLU A 60 -30.91 -0.55 5.96
N SER A 61 -31.78 -1.56 6.08
CA SER A 61 -32.61 -1.81 7.27
C SER A 61 -31.85 -2.46 8.43
N ASP A 62 -30.66 -3.00 8.19
CA ASP A 62 -29.92 -3.75 9.20
C ASP A 62 -29.31 -2.82 10.25
N PRO A 63 -29.26 -3.22 11.52
CA PRO A 63 -28.60 -2.43 12.57
C PRO A 63 -27.11 -2.16 12.26
N ALA A 64 -26.45 -3.07 11.56
CA ALA A 64 -25.06 -2.92 11.14
C ALA A 64 -24.85 -1.82 10.08
N ALA A 65 -25.91 -1.44 9.34
CA ALA A 65 -25.82 -0.34 8.39
C ALA A 65 -25.68 1.02 9.11
N SER A 66 -26.26 1.20 10.29
CA SER A 66 -26.18 2.48 11.02
C SER A 66 -25.78 2.25 12.47
N PRO A 67 -24.53 1.84 12.73
CA PRO A 67 -24.09 1.53 14.07
C PRO A 67 -24.02 2.80 14.93
N PRO A 68 -24.10 2.68 16.28
CA PRO A 68 -23.92 3.82 17.17
C PRO A 68 -22.58 4.51 16.93
N LEU A 69 -22.55 5.84 16.92
CA LEU A 69 -21.32 6.62 16.68
C LEU A 69 -20.20 6.27 17.67
N THR A 70 -20.54 5.83 18.88
CA THR A 70 -19.59 5.35 19.90
C THR A 70 -18.83 4.08 19.52
N SER A 71 -19.33 3.32 18.54
CA SER A 71 -18.66 2.14 18.00
C SER A 71 -17.61 2.48 16.92
N LEU A 72 -17.67 3.70 16.36
CA LEU A 72 -16.79 4.15 15.28
C LEU A 72 -15.49 4.72 15.86
N ARG A 73 -14.43 3.91 15.86
CA ARG A 73 -13.12 4.30 16.39
C ARG A 73 -12.26 5.09 15.40
N SER A 74 -12.57 4.98 14.11
CA SER A 74 -11.85 5.66 13.04
C SER A 74 -12.38 7.08 12.85
N PRO A 75 -11.53 8.12 12.80
CA PRO A 75 -11.98 9.49 12.52
C PRO A 75 -12.61 9.60 11.14
N TYR A 76 -12.14 8.80 10.18
CA TYR A 76 -12.73 8.75 8.85
C TYR A 76 -14.15 8.18 8.91
N ASP A 77 -14.35 7.04 9.57
CA ASP A 77 -15.65 6.38 9.70
C ASP A 77 -16.64 7.27 10.46
N LEU A 78 -16.19 7.83 11.59
CA LEU A 78 -16.96 8.76 12.40
C LEU A 78 -17.36 10.01 11.61
N SER A 79 -16.41 10.64 10.88
CA SER A 79 -16.69 11.83 10.08
C SER A 79 -17.70 11.53 8.97
N LYS A 80 -17.60 10.38 8.31
CA LYS A 80 -18.53 9.97 7.25
C LYS A 80 -19.93 9.73 7.80
N ALA A 81 -20.05 9.02 8.92
CA ALA A 81 -21.33 8.77 9.58
C ALA A 81 -21.99 10.05 10.11
N MET A 82 -21.26 10.91 10.82
CA MET A 82 -21.79 12.16 11.37
C MET A 82 -22.27 13.12 10.27
N THR A 83 -21.48 13.26 9.20
CA THR A 83 -21.83 14.13 8.07
C THR A 83 -23.06 13.62 7.34
N GLU A 84 -23.15 12.31 7.12
CA GLU A 84 -24.33 11.69 6.51
C GLU A 84 -25.58 11.96 7.35
N GLN A 85 -25.53 11.73 8.67
CA GLN A 85 -26.64 12.02 9.57
C GLN A 85 -27.07 13.49 9.51
N PHE A 86 -26.12 14.42 9.54
CA PHE A 86 -26.39 15.86 9.42
C PHE A 86 -27.08 16.22 8.10
N ILE A 87 -26.57 15.71 6.97
CA ILE A 87 -27.13 16.01 5.64
C ILE A 87 -28.54 15.42 5.48
N LEU A 88 -28.76 14.19 5.95
CA LEU A 88 -30.08 13.55 5.84
C LEU A 88 -31.13 14.26 6.71
N GLN A 89 -30.74 14.82 7.85
CA GLN A 89 -31.63 15.65 8.69
C GLN A 89 -32.05 16.97 8.00
N LYS A 90 -31.32 17.44 6.99
CA LYS A 90 -31.67 18.62 6.19
C LYS A 90 -32.67 18.34 5.07
N HIS A 91 -33.10 17.10 4.91
CA HIS A 91 -34.09 16.75 3.90
C HIS A 91 -35.41 17.47 4.13
N SER A 92 -35.91 18.15 3.10
CA SER A 92 -37.24 18.73 3.07
C SER A 92 -37.83 18.62 1.67
N GLU A 93 -39.05 18.10 1.56
CA GLU A 93 -39.79 17.97 0.31
C GLU A 93 -40.05 19.33 -0.36
N SER A 94 -40.41 20.32 0.45
CA SER A 94 -40.68 21.71 0.02
C SER A 94 -39.43 22.58 -0.05
N GLY A 95 -38.31 22.11 0.49
CA GLY A 95 -37.03 22.81 0.56
C GLY A 95 -35.94 22.11 -0.25
N MET A 96 -34.83 21.79 0.43
CA MET A 96 -33.70 21.04 -0.12
C MET A 96 -33.91 19.54 0.10
N ARG A 97 -34.02 18.78 -0.99
CA ARG A 97 -34.11 17.32 -0.97
C ARG A 97 -32.71 16.74 -0.90
N THR A 98 -32.41 16.04 0.19
CA THR A 98 -31.12 15.37 0.36
C THR A 98 -31.25 13.86 0.21
N VAL A 99 -30.19 13.21 -0.28
CA VAL A 99 -30.05 11.75 -0.34
C VAL A 99 -28.57 11.40 -0.20
N SER A 100 -28.27 10.24 0.39
CA SER A 100 -26.89 9.73 0.51
C SER A 100 -26.73 8.43 -0.26
N ILE A 101 -25.56 8.21 -0.87
CA ILE A 101 -25.15 6.91 -1.36
C ILE A 101 -23.86 6.48 -0.68
N ARG A 102 -23.79 5.23 -0.22
CA ARG A 102 -22.61 4.65 0.39
C ARG A 102 -21.89 3.78 -0.62
N ILE A 103 -20.65 4.15 -0.90
CA ILE A 103 -19.80 3.46 -1.87
C ILE A 103 -18.44 3.10 -1.27
N GLY A 104 -17.73 2.19 -1.94
CA GLY A 104 -16.38 1.77 -1.59
C GLY A 104 -15.65 1.19 -2.79
N GLY A 105 -14.33 1.05 -2.64
CA GLY A 105 -13.48 0.40 -3.64
C GLY A 105 -13.56 1.00 -5.04
N VAL A 106 -13.72 2.32 -5.15
CA VAL A 106 -13.82 2.99 -6.45
C VAL A 106 -12.48 2.88 -7.19
N TYR A 107 -12.50 2.47 -8.46
CA TYR A 107 -11.31 2.37 -9.32
C TYR A 107 -11.56 2.97 -10.70
N GLY A 108 -10.49 3.40 -11.39
CA GLY A 108 -10.59 4.06 -12.68
C GLY A 108 -9.24 4.23 -13.37
N ASP A 109 -9.27 4.84 -14.54
CA ASP A 109 -8.09 5.15 -15.37
C ASP A 109 -7.23 6.30 -14.80
N ASN A 110 -7.88 7.27 -14.15
CA ASN A 110 -7.25 8.45 -13.58
C ASN A 110 -7.00 8.32 -12.07
N ASP A 111 -5.75 8.61 -11.68
CA ASP A 111 -5.30 9.05 -10.35
C ASP A 111 -5.82 8.34 -9.09
N ASP A 112 -6.29 7.09 -9.17
CA ASP A 112 -6.46 6.33 -7.94
C ASP A 112 -5.11 5.89 -7.41
N GLN A 113 -4.58 6.74 -6.52
CA GLN A 113 -3.41 6.48 -5.71
C GLN A 113 -3.50 5.13 -5.03
N TYR A 114 -4.68 4.58 -4.73
CA TYR A 114 -4.81 3.27 -4.12
C TYR A 114 -4.27 2.15 -5.02
N TRP A 115 -4.63 2.15 -6.31
CA TRP A 115 -4.19 1.14 -7.28
C TRP A 115 -2.81 1.44 -7.87
N ASN A 116 -2.46 2.71 -8.01
CA ASN A 116 -1.14 3.12 -8.48
C ASN A 116 -0.06 3.08 -7.38
N ARG A 117 -0.37 3.33 -6.10
CA ARG A 117 0.59 3.28 -4.97
C ARG A 117 0.73 1.94 -4.33
N ARG A 118 -0.24 1.02 -4.49
CA ARG A 118 -0.14 -0.29 -3.84
C ARG A 118 1.23 -0.91 -4.10
N LEU A 119 1.92 -0.55 -5.20
CA LEU A 119 3.20 -1.13 -5.57
C LEU A 119 4.16 -0.15 -6.27
N PRO A 120 5.08 0.50 -5.54
CA PRO A 120 6.20 1.20 -6.17
C PRO A 120 7.13 0.28 -7.00
N PHE A 121 6.94 -1.04 -6.91
CA PHE A 121 7.78 -2.08 -7.52
C PHE A 121 7.14 -2.85 -8.68
N ARG A 122 5.87 -2.58 -9.06
CA ARG A 122 5.08 -3.53 -9.88
C ARG A 122 5.10 -4.96 -9.32
N LEU A 123 5.19 -5.15 -8.00
CA LEU A 123 5.22 -6.47 -7.36
C LEU A 123 3.94 -6.69 -6.57
N SER A 124 2.84 -7.04 -7.22
CA SER A 124 1.59 -7.20 -6.50
C SER A 124 1.63 -8.47 -5.65
N LEU A 125 1.35 -8.34 -4.35
CA LEU A 125 1.26 -9.49 -3.44
C LEU A 125 -0.19 -9.92 -3.39
N ASP A 126 -0.45 -11.14 -3.85
CA ASP A 126 -1.74 -11.79 -3.76
C ASP A 126 -1.82 -12.74 -2.59
N ILE A 127 -3.03 -13.01 -2.10
CA ILE A 127 -3.29 -14.19 -1.30
C ILE A 127 -3.38 -15.41 -2.24
N SER A 128 -2.45 -16.36 -2.12
CA SER A 128 -2.32 -17.53 -3.00
C SER A 128 -3.28 -18.68 -2.72
N ASP A 129 -3.90 -18.71 -1.54
CA ASP A 129 -4.66 -19.89 -1.10
C ASP A 129 -6.06 -19.90 -1.72
N GLN A 130 -6.28 -20.81 -2.68
CA GLN A 130 -7.59 -21.13 -3.25
C GLN A 130 -8.63 -21.55 -2.18
N ASP A 131 -8.16 -22.03 -1.03
CA ASP A 131 -8.98 -22.48 0.11
C ASP A 131 -9.25 -21.39 1.16
N SER A 132 -8.64 -20.21 1.04
CA SER A 132 -8.96 -19.07 1.89
C SER A 132 -9.98 -18.20 1.18
N HIS A 133 -11.17 -17.98 1.76
CA HIS A 133 -12.14 -17.04 1.22
C HIS A 133 -11.48 -15.65 1.12
N PRO A 134 -11.09 -15.18 -0.08
CA PRO A 134 -10.48 -13.86 -0.19
C PRO A 134 -11.51 -12.84 0.26
N PRO A 135 -11.09 -11.79 0.97
CA PRO A 135 -12.03 -10.86 1.57
C PRO A 135 -12.90 -10.22 0.49
N LYS A 136 -14.21 -10.40 0.62
CA LYS A 136 -15.22 -9.89 -0.29
C LYS A 136 -15.39 -8.40 -0.04
N ILE A 137 -14.70 -7.60 -0.85
CA ILE A 137 -14.77 -6.15 -0.79
C ILE A 137 -15.23 -5.66 -2.14
N ASP A 138 -16.32 -4.88 -2.15
CA ASP A 138 -16.86 -4.29 -3.36
C ASP A 138 -15.84 -3.40 -4.08
N ALA A 139 -15.78 -3.55 -5.40
CA ALA A 139 -14.97 -2.75 -6.28
C ALA A 139 -15.85 -2.12 -7.36
N ASN A 140 -15.91 -0.79 -7.38
CA ASN A 140 -16.84 -0.05 -8.24
C ASN A 140 -16.09 0.76 -9.28
N TYR A 141 -16.37 0.54 -10.56
CA TYR A 141 -15.74 1.33 -11.62
C TYR A 141 -16.26 2.78 -11.59
N VAL A 142 -15.36 3.76 -11.70
CA VAL A 142 -15.68 5.18 -11.51
C VAL A 142 -16.80 5.68 -12.41
N GLU A 143 -16.84 5.24 -13.67
CA GLU A 143 -17.90 5.63 -14.62
C GLU A 143 -19.26 5.02 -14.24
N ASN A 144 -19.26 3.79 -13.73
CA ASN A 144 -20.50 3.17 -13.23
C ASN A 144 -21.05 3.94 -12.04
N VAL A 145 -20.19 4.35 -11.12
CA VAL A 145 -20.57 5.17 -9.97
C VAL A 145 -21.08 6.53 -10.44
N ALA A 146 -20.39 7.19 -11.37
CA ALA A 146 -20.76 8.51 -11.89
C ALA A 146 -22.17 8.49 -12.52
N GLU A 147 -22.46 7.49 -13.35
CA GLU A 147 -23.81 7.31 -13.91
C GLU A 147 -24.84 7.04 -12.80
N GLY A 148 -24.50 6.20 -11.81
CA GLY A 148 -25.35 5.98 -10.66
C GLY A 148 -25.69 7.27 -9.91
N MET A 149 -24.72 8.17 -9.74
CA MET A 149 -24.96 9.48 -9.14
C MET A 149 -25.93 10.33 -9.96
N LEU A 150 -25.83 10.31 -11.29
CA LEU A 150 -26.76 11.03 -12.17
C LEU A 150 -28.19 10.51 -12.00
N ARG A 151 -28.38 9.18 -12.03
CA ARG A 151 -29.70 8.56 -11.81
C ARG A 151 -30.32 8.94 -10.47
N VAL A 152 -29.50 9.02 -9.43
CA VAL A 152 -29.96 9.43 -8.10
C VAL A 152 -30.40 10.89 -8.10
N VAL A 153 -29.62 11.79 -8.72
CA VAL A 153 -29.98 13.21 -8.82
C VAL A 153 -31.28 13.40 -9.60
N ASP A 154 -31.44 12.72 -10.72
CA ASP A 154 -32.65 12.79 -11.56
C ASP A 154 -33.88 12.29 -10.78
N ARG A 155 -33.76 11.12 -10.15
CA ARG A 155 -34.85 10.52 -9.37
C ARG A 155 -35.24 11.38 -8.17
N LEU A 156 -34.27 11.91 -7.43
CA LEU A 156 -34.52 12.80 -6.28
C LEU A 156 -35.21 14.11 -6.69
N SER A 157 -34.89 14.60 -7.88
CA SER A 157 -35.51 15.82 -8.42
C SER A 157 -36.95 15.57 -8.84
N ALA A 158 -37.26 14.37 -9.33
CA ALA A 158 -38.62 13.97 -9.70
C ALA A 158 -39.49 13.57 -8.50
N ASP A 159 -38.92 12.89 -7.51
CA ASP A 159 -39.64 12.29 -6.38
C ASP A 159 -38.89 12.57 -5.07
N ALA A 160 -39.49 13.37 -4.18
CA ALA A 160 -38.87 13.70 -2.91
C ALA A 160 -38.82 12.51 -1.94
N SER A 161 -39.69 11.50 -2.10
CA SER A 161 -39.84 10.40 -1.15
C SER A 161 -38.62 9.48 -1.07
N VAL A 162 -37.78 9.48 -2.11
CA VAL A 162 -36.49 8.77 -2.16
C VAL A 162 -35.40 9.49 -1.35
N GLY A 163 -35.65 10.72 -0.92
CA GLY A 163 -34.72 11.49 -0.09
C GLY A 163 -34.84 11.18 1.41
N GLY A 164 -34.01 11.85 2.20
CA GLY A 164 -33.98 11.73 3.67
C GLY A 164 -33.39 10.43 4.18
N ARG A 165 -32.81 9.62 3.28
CA ARG A 165 -32.20 8.32 3.58
C ARG A 165 -30.93 8.08 2.77
N PHE A 166 -30.22 7.03 3.12
CA PHE A 166 -29.06 6.54 2.37
C PHE A 166 -29.41 5.27 1.58
N TYR A 167 -28.57 4.96 0.59
CA TYR A 167 -28.62 3.73 -0.18
C TYR A 167 -27.20 3.16 -0.33
N PHE A 168 -27.05 1.83 -0.30
CA PHE A 168 -25.79 1.20 -0.70
C PHE A 168 -25.71 1.16 -2.23
N TYR A 169 -24.53 1.48 -2.77
CA TYR A 169 -24.27 1.28 -4.19
C TYR A 169 -23.09 0.33 -4.39
N THR A 170 -23.39 -0.80 -5.04
CA THR A 170 -22.43 -1.83 -5.47
C THR A 170 -22.73 -2.25 -6.90
N ILE A 171 -21.80 -2.91 -7.61
CA ILE A 171 -22.06 -3.38 -8.97
C ILE A 171 -23.11 -4.51 -9.03
N GLY A 172 -23.29 -5.28 -7.95
CA GLY A 172 -24.39 -6.23 -7.74
C GLY A 172 -24.43 -7.50 -8.60
N GLU A 173 -23.59 -7.66 -9.62
CA GLU A 173 -23.58 -8.86 -10.47
C GLU A 173 -22.66 -9.97 -9.97
N ARG A 174 -21.48 -9.56 -9.48
CA ARG A 174 -20.46 -10.41 -8.89
C ARG A 174 -19.62 -9.53 -7.99
N HIS A 175 -19.55 -9.87 -6.70
CA HIS A 175 -18.60 -9.23 -5.79
C HIS A 175 -17.19 -9.69 -6.18
N VAL A 176 -16.59 -9.01 -7.15
CA VAL A 176 -15.18 -9.16 -7.48
C VAL A 176 -14.40 -8.55 -6.33
N THR A 177 -13.58 -9.36 -5.66
CA THR A 177 -12.78 -8.87 -4.54
C THR A 177 -11.80 -7.82 -5.05
N GLN A 178 -11.45 -6.84 -4.21
CA GLN A 178 -10.36 -5.91 -4.52
C GLN A 178 -9.07 -6.62 -4.94
N GLN A 179 -8.83 -7.79 -4.35
CA GLN A 179 -7.68 -8.62 -4.66
C GLN A 179 -7.78 -9.17 -6.08
N GLU A 180 -8.90 -9.82 -6.43
CA GLU A 180 -9.18 -10.34 -7.78
C GLU A 180 -9.08 -9.24 -8.84
N LEU A 181 -9.61 -8.04 -8.55
CA LEU A 181 -9.46 -6.88 -9.42
C LEU A 181 -7.99 -6.48 -9.60
N GLY A 182 -7.20 -6.52 -8.52
CA GLY A 182 -5.77 -6.25 -8.55
C GLY A 182 -5.01 -7.21 -9.47
N VAL A 183 -5.33 -8.51 -9.42
CA VAL A 183 -4.76 -9.54 -10.30
C VAL A 183 -5.11 -9.24 -11.76
N ARG A 184 -6.41 -9.08 -12.04
CA ARG A 184 -6.91 -8.87 -13.41
C ARG A 184 -6.32 -7.60 -14.03
N LEU A 185 -6.21 -6.51 -13.26
CA LEU A 185 -5.54 -5.28 -13.71
C LEU A 185 -4.04 -5.50 -13.94
N ALA A 186 -3.35 -6.24 -13.07
CA ALA A 186 -1.93 -6.55 -13.24
C ALA A 186 -1.68 -7.35 -14.52
N GLU A 187 -2.47 -8.41 -14.76
CA GLU A 187 -2.41 -9.23 -15.96
C GLU A 187 -2.71 -8.42 -17.23
N ALA A 188 -3.82 -7.65 -17.23
CA ALA A 188 -4.22 -6.84 -18.39
C ALA A 188 -3.19 -5.75 -18.76
N THR A 189 -2.44 -5.27 -17.75
CA THR A 189 -1.39 -4.24 -17.91
C THR A 189 0.02 -4.81 -18.07
N GLY A 190 0.21 -6.14 -17.98
CA GLY A 190 1.50 -6.80 -18.05
C GLY A 190 2.44 -6.46 -16.88
N ARG A 191 1.87 -6.17 -15.71
CA ARG A 191 2.63 -6.01 -14.45
C ARG A 191 2.90 -7.39 -13.85
N PHE A 192 4.06 -7.53 -13.22
CA PHE A 192 4.40 -8.76 -12.51
C PHE A 192 3.57 -8.88 -11.22
N HIS A 193 3.05 -10.06 -10.93
CA HIS A 193 2.20 -10.33 -9.77
C HIS A 193 2.68 -11.60 -9.11
N LEU A 194 2.94 -11.54 -7.80
CA LEU A 194 3.46 -12.62 -6.98
C LEU A 194 2.38 -13.01 -5.96
N ALA A 195 1.85 -14.22 -6.08
CA ALA A 195 0.99 -14.77 -5.06
C ALA A 195 1.81 -15.26 -3.85
N ALA A 196 1.38 -14.90 -2.65
CA ALA A 196 1.97 -15.32 -1.38
C ALA A 196 0.87 -15.92 -0.48
N PRO A 197 1.19 -16.92 0.36
CA PRO A 197 0.20 -17.48 1.27
C PRO A 197 -0.39 -16.42 2.21
N THR A 198 -1.68 -16.54 2.55
CA THR A 198 -2.43 -15.58 3.38
C THR A 198 -1.68 -15.24 4.67
N TRP A 199 -1.19 -16.27 5.35
CA TRP A 199 -0.47 -16.12 6.61
C TRP A 199 0.82 -15.29 6.46
N VAL A 200 1.50 -15.32 5.31
CA VAL A 200 2.71 -14.51 5.06
C VAL A 200 2.33 -13.04 5.02
N ILE A 201 1.25 -12.69 4.29
CA ILE A 201 0.78 -11.32 4.17
C ILE A 201 0.29 -10.80 5.53
N HIS A 202 -0.52 -11.59 6.24
CA HIS A 202 -1.02 -11.22 7.56
C HIS A 202 0.10 -11.01 8.58
N THR A 203 1.08 -11.93 8.61
CA THR A 203 2.24 -11.84 9.50
C THR A 203 3.09 -10.63 9.16
N TRP A 204 3.40 -10.40 7.88
CA TRP A 204 4.16 -9.22 7.46
C TRP A 204 3.46 -7.91 7.84
N LEU A 205 2.16 -7.78 7.56
CA LEU A 205 1.37 -6.61 7.96
C LEU A 205 1.32 -6.43 9.49
N ALA A 206 1.25 -7.53 10.25
CA ALA A 206 1.27 -7.48 11.70
C ALA A 206 2.62 -7.01 12.25
N VAL A 207 3.72 -7.57 11.76
CA VAL A 207 5.08 -7.17 12.13
C VAL A 207 5.33 -5.72 11.75
N MET A 208 5.01 -5.30 10.53
CA MET A 208 5.24 -3.92 10.09
C MET A 208 4.38 -2.92 10.86
N ASN A 209 3.11 -3.26 11.12
CA ASN A 209 2.26 -2.43 11.98
C ASN A 209 2.81 -2.33 13.40
N PHE A 210 3.29 -3.44 13.97
CA PHE A 210 3.96 -3.45 15.27
C PHE A 210 5.20 -2.56 15.25
N LEU A 211 6.13 -2.72 14.30
CA LEU A 211 7.37 -1.94 14.23
C LEU A 211 7.10 -0.43 14.11
N VAL A 212 6.15 -0.02 13.26
CA VAL A 212 5.80 1.40 13.11
C VAL A 212 5.08 1.95 14.35
N SER A 213 4.31 1.11 15.03
CA SER A 213 3.55 1.50 16.21
C SER A 213 4.35 1.39 17.51
N PHE A 214 5.42 0.59 17.52
CA PHE A 214 6.23 0.26 18.69
C PHE A 214 6.84 1.52 19.29
N GLN A 215 7.33 2.44 18.44
CA GLN A 215 7.82 3.74 18.90
C GLN A 215 6.76 4.50 19.71
N PHE A 216 5.46 4.40 19.38
CA PHE A 216 4.39 5.08 20.11
C PHE A 216 4.03 4.40 21.43
N GLN A 217 4.50 3.17 21.66
CA GLN A 217 4.33 2.46 22.93
C GLN A 217 5.48 2.71 23.90
N LEU A 218 6.58 3.32 23.45
CA LEU A 218 7.71 3.63 24.30
C LEU A 218 7.41 4.84 25.19
N PRO A 219 7.88 4.86 26.46
CA PRO A 219 7.67 5.99 27.33
C PRO A 219 8.33 7.26 26.76
N SER A 220 7.69 8.42 26.96
CA SER A 220 8.22 9.71 26.48
C SER A 220 9.59 10.07 27.08
N TRP A 221 9.92 9.50 28.23
CA TRP A 221 11.23 9.59 28.89
C TRP A 221 11.87 8.20 28.99
N PRO A 222 13.17 8.01 28.65
CA PRO A 222 14.20 9.00 28.32
C PRO A 222 14.30 9.34 26.81
N LEU A 223 13.36 8.86 25.99
CA LEU A 223 13.46 8.90 24.53
C LEU A 223 13.01 10.22 23.87
N ASN A 224 12.70 11.25 24.67
CA ASN A 224 12.26 12.59 24.21
C ASN A 224 11.17 12.55 23.12
N GLN A 225 10.22 11.63 23.24
CA GLN A 225 9.01 11.72 22.41
C GLN A 225 8.18 12.93 22.86
N PRO A 226 7.50 13.64 21.94
CA PRO A 226 6.74 14.83 22.28
C PRO A 226 5.75 14.54 23.42
N ALA A 227 6.12 14.98 24.62
CA ALA A 227 5.32 14.85 25.83
C ALA A 227 4.15 15.82 25.70
N GLY A 228 2.97 15.29 25.37
CA GLY A 228 1.83 16.15 25.05
C GLY A 228 0.53 15.40 24.85
N ARG A 229 0.02 14.85 25.95
CA ARG A 229 -1.28 14.18 26.15
C ARG A 229 -1.37 12.74 25.64
N VAL A 230 -1.62 11.87 26.61
CA VAL A 230 -2.34 10.60 26.48
C VAL A 230 -3.70 10.86 25.81
N VAL A 231 -3.66 10.97 24.50
CA VAL A 231 -4.75 10.65 23.58
C VAL A 231 -4.05 9.81 22.53
N GLU A 232 -4.52 8.57 22.34
CA GLU A 232 -4.04 7.56 21.40
C GLU A 232 -3.39 8.13 20.11
N PRO A 233 -2.39 7.44 19.54
CA PRO A 233 -1.50 8.04 18.54
C PRO A 233 -2.28 8.75 17.43
N LYS A 234 -1.91 10.02 17.21
CA LYS A 234 -2.45 11.01 16.26
C LYS A 234 -2.32 10.64 14.77
N SER A 235 -2.26 9.36 14.47
CA SER A 235 -2.61 8.74 13.19
C SER A 235 -3.29 7.43 13.57
N TYR A 236 -4.62 7.42 13.71
CA TYR A 236 -5.38 6.26 14.21
C TYR A 236 -5.05 4.97 13.47
N PHE A 237 -4.53 5.09 12.24
CA PHE A 237 -4.07 3.96 11.45
C PHE A 237 -2.74 4.25 10.76
N THR A 238 -1.80 3.30 10.88
CA THR A 238 -0.61 3.23 10.04
C THR A 238 -1.00 2.80 8.62
N THR A 239 -0.09 2.94 7.65
CA THR A 239 -0.26 2.36 6.32
C THR A 239 -0.60 0.87 6.38
N TYR A 240 -0.05 0.16 7.37
CA TYR A 240 -0.22 -1.29 7.53
C TYR A 240 -1.57 -1.65 8.17
N SER A 241 -2.10 -0.85 9.10
CA SER A 241 -3.46 -1.08 9.60
C SER A 241 -4.51 -0.75 8.54
N MET A 242 -4.28 0.26 7.69
CA MET A 242 -5.10 0.50 6.49
C MET A 242 -5.04 -0.66 5.49
N ALA A 243 -3.88 -1.28 5.32
CA ALA A 243 -3.76 -2.49 4.50
C ALA A 243 -4.51 -3.67 5.12
N LYS A 244 -4.43 -3.87 6.44
CA LYS A 244 -5.23 -4.89 7.16
C LYS A 244 -6.73 -4.68 7.04
N LYS A 245 -7.21 -3.43 7.02
CA LYS A 245 -8.62 -3.11 6.73
C LYS A 245 -9.07 -3.65 5.37
N GLY A 246 -8.16 -3.68 4.39
CA GLY A 246 -8.39 -4.30 3.09
C GLY A 246 -8.47 -5.84 3.12
N LEU A 247 -8.37 -6.44 4.31
CA LEU A 247 -8.50 -7.88 4.53
C LEU A 247 -9.79 -8.25 5.29
N ILE A 248 -10.69 -7.29 5.49
CA ILE A 248 -11.97 -7.48 6.18
C ILE A 248 -13.07 -7.50 5.13
N ASP A 249 -14.00 -8.46 5.23
CA ASP A 249 -15.18 -8.53 4.36
C ASP A 249 -16.02 -7.24 4.45
N GLN A 250 -16.34 -6.66 3.30
CA GLN A 250 -17.13 -5.44 3.12
C GLN A 250 -17.97 -5.58 1.85
N TRP A 251 -19.10 -6.29 1.95
CA TRP A 251 -20.06 -6.37 0.85
C TRP A 251 -21.49 -6.16 1.35
N PHE A 252 -22.25 -5.38 0.58
CA PHE A 252 -23.54 -4.83 0.96
C PHE A 252 -24.60 -5.18 -0.09
N ASP A 253 -25.85 -5.29 0.37
CA ASP A 253 -26.98 -5.50 -0.51
C ASP A 253 -27.29 -4.21 -1.30
N ASN A 254 -27.48 -4.35 -2.61
CA ASN A 254 -27.74 -3.24 -3.54
C ASN A 254 -29.16 -3.29 -4.13
N ALA A 255 -30.02 -4.21 -3.66
CA ALA A 255 -31.37 -4.38 -4.17
C ALA A 255 -32.19 -3.09 -4.08
N LEU A 256 -32.16 -2.40 -2.94
CA LEU A 256 -32.94 -1.19 -2.71
C LEU A 256 -32.54 -0.05 -3.66
N PHE A 257 -31.23 0.13 -3.89
CA PHE A 257 -30.73 1.11 -4.86
C PHE A 257 -31.21 0.78 -6.27
N ARG A 258 -31.07 -0.48 -6.70
CA ARG A 258 -31.48 -0.93 -8.03
C ARG A 258 -32.97 -0.71 -8.27
N GLU A 259 -33.81 -1.07 -7.30
CA GLU A 259 -35.26 -0.89 -7.37
C GLU A 259 -35.64 0.59 -7.42
N THR A 260 -35.01 1.42 -6.58
CA THR A 260 -35.35 2.84 -6.46
C THR A 260 -34.93 3.64 -7.70
N PHE A 261 -33.72 3.41 -8.20
CA PHE A 261 -33.09 4.22 -9.24
C PHE A 261 -33.08 3.56 -10.63
N GLY A 262 -33.51 2.30 -10.73
CA GLY A 262 -33.58 1.57 -11.99
C GLY A 262 -32.21 1.39 -12.66
N TYR A 263 -31.15 1.26 -11.86
CA TYR A 263 -29.77 1.23 -12.35
C TYR A 263 -28.89 0.26 -11.57
N SER A 264 -28.02 -0.45 -12.29
CA SER A 264 -26.98 -1.33 -11.74
C SER A 264 -25.58 -0.85 -12.12
N HIS A 265 -25.26 -0.86 -13.42
CA HIS A 265 -23.96 -0.48 -13.96
C HIS A 265 -24.06 -0.16 -15.46
N LEU A 266 -23.08 0.57 -16.00
CA LEU A 266 -22.89 0.78 -17.44
C LEU A 266 -21.98 -0.29 -18.05
N TYR A 267 -20.92 -0.64 -17.32
CA TYR A 267 -19.88 -1.57 -17.74
C TYR A 267 -19.76 -2.70 -16.74
N THR A 268 -19.57 -3.92 -17.23
CA THR A 268 -19.17 -5.07 -16.41
C THR A 268 -17.77 -4.88 -15.84
N THR A 269 -17.38 -5.71 -14.86
CA THR A 269 -16.03 -5.61 -14.29
C THR A 269 -14.96 -5.92 -15.33
N GLU A 270 -15.21 -6.89 -16.21
CA GLU A 270 -14.34 -7.30 -17.30
C GLU A 270 -14.10 -6.16 -18.30
N GLU A 271 -15.17 -5.48 -18.72
CA GLU A 271 -15.09 -4.32 -19.62
C GLU A 271 -14.33 -3.16 -18.97
N ALA A 272 -14.64 -2.85 -17.72
CA ALA A 272 -13.97 -1.80 -16.97
C ALA A 272 -12.46 -2.07 -16.81
N VAL A 273 -12.05 -3.30 -16.51
CA VAL A 273 -10.64 -3.71 -16.45
C VAL A 273 -9.95 -3.52 -17.81
N ALA A 274 -10.61 -3.92 -18.90
CA ALA A 274 -10.07 -3.76 -20.25
C ALA A 274 -9.90 -2.27 -20.62
N MET A 275 -10.89 -1.43 -20.28
CA MET A 275 -10.84 0.03 -20.49
C MET A 275 -9.70 0.67 -19.71
N VAL A 276 -9.56 0.36 -18.42
CA VAL A 276 -8.46 0.87 -17.58
C VAL A 276 -7.10 0.42 -18.13
N ALA A 277 -6.97 -0.83 -18.55
CA ALA A 277 -5.73 -1.35 -19.13
C ALA A 277 -5.39 -0.68 -20.47
N ALA A 278 -6.39 -0.44 -21.33
CA ALA A 278 -6.22 0.27 -22.59
C ALA A 278 -5.81 1.74 -22.35
N ALA A 279 -6.48 2.43 -21.42
CA ALA A 279 -6.16 3.78 -21.01
C ALA A 279 -4.72 3.88 -20.47
N GLN A 280 -4.28 2.94 -19.62
CA GLN A 280 -2.88 2.93 -19.14
C GLN A 280 -1.84 2.63 -20.23
N LYS A 281 -2.20 1.88 -21.28
CA LYS A 281 -1.34 1.62 -22.45
C LYS A 281 -1.22 2.88 -23.33
N GLN A 282 -2.33 3.59 -23.55
CA GLN A 282 -2.39 4.82 -24.34
C GLN A 282 -1.77 6.01 -23.59
N ASN A 283 -2.18 6.22 -22.33
CA ASN A 283 -1.55 7.13 -21.37
C ASN A 283 -0.29 6.49 -20.78
N ARG A 284 0.63 5.95 -21.60
CA ARG A 284 2.04 5.84 -21.21
C ARG A 284 2.67 7.21 -21.44
N PRO A 285 2.68 8.17 -20.49
CA PRO A 285 3.24 9.47 -20.77
C PRO A 285 4.73 9.41 -20.41
N ARG A 286 5.56 10.19 -21.11
CA ARG A 286 6.80 10.74 -20.51
C ARG A 286 6.44 11.16 -19.09
N GLN A 287 7.01 10.52 -18.05
CA GLN A 287 6.68 10.80 -16.65
C GLN A 287 6.64 12.31 -16.38
N THR A 288 5.46 12.93 -16.37
CA THR A 288 5.26 14.23 -15.74
C THR A 288 5.16 13.92 -14.27
N HIS A 289 6.31 14.01 -13.63
CA HIS A 289 6.51 13.81 -12.20
C HIS A 289 5.51 14.67 -11.41
N SER A 290 4.46 14.03 -10.88
CA SER A 290 3.82 14.57 -9.69
C SER A 290 4.90 14.69 -8.61
N HIS A 291 5.00 15.87 -8.01
CA HIS A 291 6.01 16.29 -7.03
C HIS A 291 5.90 15.56 -5.68
N ASN A 292 5.63 14.25 -5.67
CA ASN A 292 5.97 13.43 -4.52
C ASN A 292 7.49 13.25 -4.53
N LYS A 293 8.17 13.87 -3.54
CA LYS A 293 9.59 13.64 -3.28
C LYS A 293 9.82 12.14 -3.17
N ARG A 294 10.38 11.52 -4.22
CA ARG A 294 10.89 10.15 -4.12
C ARG A 294 11.85 10.12 -2.94
N PRO A 295 11.83 9.08 -2.09
CA PRO A 295 12.86 8.94 -1.07
C PRO A 295 14.22 9.05 -1.75
N GLY A 296 15.12 9.83 -1.16
CA GLY A 296 16.44 10.05 -1.75
C GLY A 296 17.11 8.71 -2.02
N THR A 297 17.70 8.52 -3.21
CA THR A 297 18.40 7.29 -3.60
C THR A 297 19.38 6.83 -2.52
N LEU A 298 20.07 7.78 -1.90
CA LEU A 298 20.97 7.56 -0.77
C LEU A 298 20.27 6.95 0.46
N THR A 299 19.08 7.44 0.83
CA THR A 299 18.31 6.95 1.97
C THR A 299 17.86 5.51 1.75
N LEU A 300 17.45 5.15 0.53
CA LEU A 300 16.98 3.80 0.23
C LEU A 300 18.14 2.79 0.11
N VAL A 301 19.26 3.21 -0.46
CA VAL A 301 20.48 2.37 -0.60
C VAL A 301 21.21 2.19 0.74
N ALA A 302 21.06 3.13 1.69
CA ALA A 302 21.66 3.03 3.02
C ALA A 302 21.14 1.81 3.81
N GLY A 303 19.88 1.40 3.64
CA GLY A 303 19.30 0.26 4.35
C GLY A 303 20.06 -1.07 4.12
N PRO A 304 20.21 -1.52 2.86
CA PRO A 304 21.02 -2.71 2.53
C PRO A 304 22.49 -2.64 3.01
N VAL A 305 23.09 -1.44 3.03
CA VAL A 305 24.44 -1.23 3.58
C VAL A 305 24.47 -1.43 5.09
N VAL A 306 23.50 -0.87 5.83
CA VAL A 306 23.38 -1.05 7.29
C VAL A 306 23.15 -2.52 7.64
N ILE A 307 22.28 -3.23 6.91
CA ILE A 307 22.07 -4.67 7.09
C ILE A 307 23.40 -5.42 6.96
N SER A 308 24.19 -5.11 5.92
CA SER A 308 25.48 -5.77 5.68
C SER A 308 26.55 -5.42 6.73
N LEU A 309 26.55 -4.20 7.26
CA LEU A 309 27.41 -3.83 8.39
C LEU A 309 27.02 -4.58 9.67
N CYS A 310 25.73 -4.67 9.98
CA CYS A 310 25.23 -5.47 11.10
C CYS A 310 25.57 -6.96 10.93
N THR A 311 25.40 -7.48 9.71
CA THR A 311 25.79 -8.86 9.38
C THR A 311 27.29 -9.08 9.54
N MET A 312 28.14 -8.15 9.10
CA MET A 312 29.59 -8.23 9.30
C MET A 312 29.94 -8.33 10.80
N VAL A 313 29.36 -7.45 11.62
CA VAL A 313 29.59 -7.46 13.08
C VAL A 313 29.13 -8.77 13.71
N LEU A 314 27.95 -9.26 13.36
CA LEU A 314 27.43 -10.53 13.86
C LEU A 314 28.33 -11.72 13.46
N VAL A 315 28.77 -11.78 12.20
CA VAL A 315 29.68 -12.82 11.70
C VAL A 315 31.04 -12.76 12.41
N MET A 316 31.57 -11.56 12.66
CA MET A 316 32.82 -11.39 13.40
C MET A 316 32.69 -11.82 14.87
N LEU A 317 31.59 -11.48 15.53
CA LEU A 317 31.31 -11.88 16.91
C LEU A 317 31.12 -13.40 17.02
N CYS A 318 30.30 -14.00 16.14
CA CYS A 318 30.09 -15.44 16.09
C CYS A 318 31.39 -16.19 15.75
N GLY A 319 32.17 -15.71 14.79
CA GLY A 319 33.47 -16.30 14.45
C GLY A 319 34.50 -16.20 15.58
N GLY A 320 34.53 -15.06 16.29
CA GLY A 320 35.37 -14.88 17.47
C GLY A 320 34.98 -15.81 18.63
N LEU A 321 33.69 -16.01 18.85
CA LEU A 321 33.16 -16.96 19.85
C LEU A 321 33.41 -18.43 19.44
N SER A 322 33.35 -18.75 18.15
CA SER A 322 33.65 -20.10 17.62
C SER A 322 35.11 -20.52 17.84
N LEU A 323 36.04 -19.55 17.80
CA LEU A 323 37.45 -19.78 18.17
C LEU A 323 37.64 -20.07 19.67
N SER A 324 36.70 -19.66 20.52
CA SER A 324 36.77 -19.88 21.97
C SER A 324 36.01 -21.12 22.46
N VAL A 325 35.07 -21.66 21.68
CA VAL A 325 34.25 -22.81 22.06
C VAL A 325 34.14 -23.76 20.87
N ALA A 326 34.82 -24.90 20.93
CA ALA A 326 34.79 -25.94 19.91
C ALA A 326 33.43 -26.67 19.86
N CYS A 327 32.38 -25.98 19.39
CA CYS A 327 31.02 -26.51 19.33
C CYS A 327 30.48 -26.46 17.89
N SER A 328 29.95 -27.57 17.38
CA SER A 328 29.40 -27.68 16.02
C SER A 328 28.22 -26.75 15.75
N THR A 329 27.49 -26.32 16.78
CA THR A 329 26.38 -25.34 16.70
C THR A 329 26.85 -23.92 16.32
N SER A 330 28.12 -23.60 16.55
CA SER A 330 28.70 -22.27 16.26
C SER A 330 28.83 -22.00 14.75
N TRP A 331 29.12 -23.05 13.96
CA TRP A 331 29.25 -22.97 12.50
C TRP A 331 27.91 -22.73 11.81
N SER A 332 26.84 -23.40 12.26
CA SER A 332 25.48 -23.21 11.73
C SER A 332 24.95 -21.81 12.04
N LEU A 333 25.22 -21.29 13.24
CA LEU A 333 24.83 -19.93 13.62
C LEU A 333 25.56 -18.86 12.79
N CYS A 334 26.88 -19.00 12.62
CA CYS A 334 27.68 -18.11 11.79
C CYS A 334 27.21 -18.12 10.32
N SER A 335 26.86 -19.30 9.80
CA SER A 335 26.35 -19.47 8.43
C SER A 335 24.96 -18.87 8.25
N LEU A 336 24.10 -18.93 9.27
CA LEU A 336 22.79 -18.26 9.28
C LEU A 336 22.94 -16.73 9.30
N CYS A 337 23.89 -16.20 10.07
CA CYS A 337 24.17 -14.77 10.10
C CYS A 337 24.59 -14.24 8.72
N GLN A 338 25.32 -15.03 7.92
CA GLN A 338 25.76 -14.66 6.57
C GLN A 338 24.61 -14.49 5.56
N PHE A 339 23.40 -14.98 5.88
CA PHE A 339 22.21 -14.81 5.04
C PHE A 339 21.88 -13.34 4.74
N GLY A 340 22.22 -12.43 5.65
CA GLY A 340 22.03 -10.99 5.45
C GLY A 340 22.74 -10.44 4.21
N PHE A 341 23.92 -10.97 3.86
CA PHE A 341 24.65 -10.55 2.65
C PHE A 341 23.99 -11.02 1.35
N PHE A 342 23.36 -12.21 1.36
CA PHE A 342 22.62 -12.74 0.22
C PHE A 342 21.35 -11.96 -0.07
N VAL A 343 20.73 -11.37 0.95
CA VAL A 343 19.54 -10.53 0.80
C VAL A 343 19.92 -9.09 0.45
N SER A 344 20.98 -8.54 1.04
CA SER A 344 21.35 -7.13 0.87
C SER A 344 21.80 -6.79 -0.55
N SER A 345 22.59 -7.67 -1.18
CA SER A 345 23.15 -7.41 -2.51
C SER A 345 22.06 -7.30 -3.60
N PRO A 346 21.09 -8.22 -3.71
CA PRO A 346 19.93 -8.05 -4.59
C PRO A 346 18.99 -6.91 -4.18
N ALA A 347 18.77 -6.70 -2.87
CA ALA A 347 17.92 -5.61 -2.39
C ALA A 347 18.43 -4.23 -2.83
N THR A 348 19.74 -4.07 -2.98
CA THR A 348 20.37 -2.84 -3.49
C THR A 348 19.95 -2.51 -4.93
N HIS A 349 19.84 -3.52 -5.79
CA HIS A 349 19.36 -3.35 -7.16
C HIS A 349 17.87 -3.04 -7.22
N VAL A 350 17.10 -3.65 -6.33
CA VAL A 350 15.68 -3.34 -6.12
C VAL A 350 15.54 -1.87 -5.70
N CYS A 351 16.40 -1.36 -4.80
CA CYS A 351 16.43 0.06 -4.44
C CYS A 351 16.76 0.98 -5.63
N GLY A 352 17.72 0.60 -6.48
CA GLY A 352 18.05 1.33 -7.71
C GLY A 352 16.87 1.44 -8.66
N PHE A 353 16.18 0.32 -8.90
CA PHE A 353 14.97 0.25 -9.73
C PHE A 353 13.84 1.18 -9.24
N VAL A 354 13.66 1.32 -7.93
CA VAL A 354 12.64 2.23 -7.34
C VAL A 354 12.98 3.68 -7.51
N THR A 355 14.23 4.01 -7.26
CA THR A 355 14.67 5.40 -7.09
C THR A 355 14.89 6.05 -8.45
N GLN A 356 15.36 5.28 -9.43
CA GLN A 356 15.79 5.79 -10.73
C GLN A 356 14.95 5.22 -11.88
N PRO A 357 14.23 6.06 -12.67
CA PRO A 357 13.32 5.59 -13.72
C PRO A 357 13.98 4.74 -14.82
N ALA A 358 15.26 4.98 -15.10
CA ALA A 358 16.01 4.31 -16.16
C ALA A 358 16.82 3.11 -15.67
N TYR A 359 16.85 2.86 -14.35
CA TYR A 359 17.56 1.74 -13.76
C TYR A 359 16.75 0.46 -13.94
N ARG A 360 17.30 -0.54 -14.62
CA ARG A 360 16.70 -1.88 -14.74
C ARG A 360 17.26 -2.79 -13.66
N LEU A 361 16.47 -3.78 -13.24
CA LEU A 361 16.89 -4.70 -12.18
C LEU A 361 18.19 -5.45 -12.54
N TRP A 362 18.36 -5.77 -13.84
CA TRP A 362 19.54 -6.42 -14.38
C TRP A 362 20.11 -5.63 -15.56
N MET A 363 21.30 -5.04 -15.38
CA MET A 363 21.98 -4.26 -16.43
C MET A 363 23.49 -4.03 -16.15
N PRO A 364 24.29 -5.08 -15.90
CA PRO A 364 25.69 -4.96 -15.44
C PRO A 364 26.61 -4.14 -16.37
N PHE A 365 26.25 -3.99 -17.64
CA PHE A 365 27.04 -3.28 -18.66
C PHE A 365 26.36 -2.03 -19.24
N GLN A 366 25.28 -1.55 -18.64
CA GLN A 366 24.58 -0.36 -19.14
C GLN A 366 24.66 0.78 -18.12
N GLY A 367 25.28 1.89 -18.49
CA GLY A 367 25.45 3.06 -17.63
C GLY A 367 26.79 3.77 -17.86
N GLY A 368 27.18 4.63 -16.92
CA GLY A 368 28.51 5.24 -16.91
C GLY A 368 29.63 4.23 -16.60
N SER A 369 30.87 4.51 -17.03
CA SER A 369 32.02 3.65 -16.79
C SER A 369 32.26 3.33 -15.32
N LEU A 370 32.06 4.31 -14.43
CA LEU A 370 32.15 4.12 -12.98
C LEU A 370 31.07 3.16 -12.44
N HIS A 371 29.85 3.23 -12.97
CA HIS A 371 28.77 2.30 -12.60
C HIS A 371 29.13 0.86 -12.97
N VAL A 372 29.59 0.65 -14.21
CA VAL A 372 29.99 -0.67 -14.72
C VAL A 372 31.18 -1.24 -13.94
N LEU A 373 32.17 -0.41 -13.63
CA LEU A 373 33.33 -0.82 -12.82
C LEU A 373 32.89 -1.28 -11.41
N LEU A 374 32.06 -0.50 -10.74
CA LEU A 374 31.56 -0.81 -9.40
C LEU A 374 30.67 -2.07 -9.40
N GLN A 375 29.86 -2.27 -10.43
CA GLN A 375 29.09 -3.51 -10.65
C GLN A 375 30.03 -4.72 -10.82
N GLY A 376 31.08 -4.59 -11.63
CA GLY A 376 32.06 -5.66 -11.82
C GLY A 376 32.76 -6.07 -10.53
N ILE A 377 33.22 -5.09 -9.73
CA ILE A 377 33.83 -5.35 -8.42
C ILE A 377 32.81 -5.99 -7.48
N GLY A 378 31.60 -5.43 -7.41
CA GLY A 378 30.56 -5.87 -6.49
C GLY A 378 30.13 -7.31 -6.73
N TRP A 379 29.83 -7.67 -7.97
CA TRP A 379 29.45 -9.04 -8.33
C TRP A 379 30.61 -10.04 -8.21
N SER A 380 31.84 -9.61 -8.44
CA SER A 380 33.02 -10.47 -8.24
C SER A 380 33.19 -10.82 -6.76
N CYS A 381 33.10 -9.83 -5.87
CA CYS A 381 33.15 -10.08 -4.42
C CYS A 381 31.95 -10.90 -3.94
N PHE A 382 30.75 -10.68 -4.49
CA PHE A 382 29.57 -11.49 -4.17
C PHE A 382 29.72 -12.95 -4.63
N ALA A 383 30.32 -13.20 -5.80
CA ALA A 383 30.60 -14.54 -6.29
C ALA A 383 31.64 -15.26 -5.41
N LEU A 384 32.68 -14.56 -4.94
CA LEU A 384 33.66 -15.10 -4.00
C LEU A 384 33.01 -15.47 -2.66
N LEU A 385 32.11 -14.63 -2.15
CA LEU A 385 31.30 -14.92 -0.96
C LEU A 385 30.46 -16.20 -1.16
N LEU A 386 29.73 -16.30 -2.28
CA LEU A 386 28.92 -17.47 -2.63
C LEU A 386 29.77 -18.74 -2.67
N MET A 387 30.91 -18.69 -3.36
CA MET A 387 31.84 -19.81 -3.46
C MET A 387 32.33 -20.27 -2.07
N GLN A 388 32.73 -19.34 -1.21
CA GLN A 388 33.16 -19.65 0.16
C GLN A 388 32.04 -20.23 1.01
N TRP A 389 30.81 -19.75 0.85
CA TRP A 389 29.64 -20.27 1.55
C TRP A 389 29.32 -21.70 1.10
N CYS A 390 29.29 -21.95 -0.21
CA CYS A 390 29.11 -23.31 -0.76
C CYS A 390 30.21 -24.27 -0.29
N ALA A 391 31.47 -23.84 -0.32
CA ALA A 391 32.59 -24.66 0.14
C ALA A 391 32.54 -24.96 1.65
N SER A 392 31.93 -24.08 2.45
CA SER A 392 31.77 -24.32 3.90
C SER A 392 30.61 -25.24 4.24
N TYR A 393 29.63 -25.37 3.35
CA TYR A 393 28.44 -26.22 3.55
C TYR A 393 28.57 -27.59 2.87
N TYR A 394 29.25 -27.64 1.71
CA TYR A 394 29.39 -28.84 0.89
C TYR A 394 30.83 -29.34 0.72
N GLY A 395 31.83 -28.59 1.20
CA GLY A 395 33.22 -29.01 1.09
C GLY A 395 33.52 -30.20 1.99
N GLU A 396 34.24 -31.19 1.46
CA GLU A 396 34.82 -32.25 2.29
C GLU A 396 35.83 -31.63 3.28
N GLU A 397 35.96 -32.20 4.48
CA GLU A 397 36.90 -31.73 5.52
C GLU A 397 38.31 -31.47 4.97
N MET A 398 38.75 -32.27 3.99
CA MET A 398 40.02 -32.15 3.28
C MET A 398 40.23 -30.78 2.63
N LEU A 399 39.20 -30.23 1.99
CA LEU A 399 39.24 -28.96 1.23
C LEU A 399 39.37 -27.75 2.17
N LEU A 400 38.73 -27.82 3.34
CA LEU A 400 38.84 -26.80 4.39
C LEU A 400 40.18 -26.88 5.14
N THR A 401 40.81 -28.06 5.16
CA THR A 401 42.10 -28.29 5.81
C THR A 401 43.27 -27.81 4.94
N GLU A 402 43.23 -28.04 3.63
CA GLU A 402 44.26 -27.55 2.69
C GLU A 402 44.14 -26.05 2.39
N PHE A 403 42.93 -25.51 2.42
CA PHE A 403 42.65 -24.11 2.12
C PHE A 403 41.90 -23.42 3.27
N PRO A 404 42.57 -23.14 4.40
CA PRO A 404 41.93 -22.63 5.61
C PRO A 404 41.23 -21.27 5.44
N TYR A 405 41.64 -20.50 4.43
CA TYR A 405 41.04 -19.22 4.06
C TYR A 405 39.65 -19.34 3.42
N VAL A 406 39.24 -20.52 2.96
CA VAL A 406 37.90 -20.78 2.39
C VAL A 406 36.83 -20.82 3.48
N GLY A 407 37.19 -21.32 4.66
CA GLY A 407 36.32 -21.35 5.84
C GLY A 407 36.30 -20.04 6.65
N ASP A 408 37.25 -19.13 6.41
CA ASP A 408 37.45 -17.94 7.23
C ASP A 408 36.25 -16.98 7.16
N SER A 409 35.58 -16.84 8.30
CA SER A 409 34.42 -15.96 8.47
C SER A 409 34.75 -14.47 8.29
N ARG A 410 36.01 -14.07 8.52
CA ARG A 410 36.47 -12.68 8.33
C ARG A 410 36.57 -12.32 6.85
N LEU A 411 37.08 -13.24 6.03
CA LEU A 411 37.17 -13.06 4.58
C LEU A 411 35.77 -13.02 3.95
N LYS A 412 34.86 -13.91 4.38
CA LYS A 412 33.45 -13.87 3.96
C LYS A 412 32.81 -12.53 4.30
N ALA A 413 33.01 -12.04 5.53
CA ALA A 413 32.45 -10.76 5.97
C ALA A 413 33.04 -9.57 5.19
N ALA A 414 34.34 -9.61 4.87
CA ALA A 414 34.99 -8.60 4.04
C ALA A 414 34.45 -8.58 2.61
N PHE A 415 34.35 -9.75 1.95
CA PHE A 415 33.80 -9.84 0.60
C PHE A 415 32.32 -9.43 0.55
N GLY A 416 31.52 -9.83 1.53
CA GLY A 416 30.12 -9.42 1.64
C GLY A 416 29.95 -7.91 1.80
N LEU A 417 30.78 -7.26 2.62
CA LEU A 417 30.74 -5.81 2.79
C LEU A 417 31.23 -5.07 1.53
N ILE A 418 32.34 -5.51 0.92
CA ILE A 418 32.88 -4.89 -0.30
C ILE A 418 31.85 -5.00 -1.44
N ALA A 419 31.25 -6.18 -1.60
CA ALA A 419 30.16 -6.41 -2.55
C ALA A 419 29.03 -5.40 -2.33
N GLN A 420 28.54 -5.30 -1.09
CA GLN A 420 27.43 -4.42 -0.77
C GLN A 420 27.75 -2.93 -1.00
N VAL A 421 28.91 -2.45 -0.54
CA VAL A 421 29.30 -1.04 -0.66
C VAL A 421 29.46 -0.66 -2.12
N THR A 422 30.14 -1.49 -2.92
CA THR A 422 30.36 -1.21 -4.33
C THR A 422 29.08 -1.31 -5.15
N LEU A 423 28.19 -2.27 -4.87
CA LEU A 423 26.86 -2.32 -5.48
C LEU A 423 26.01 -1.11 -5.09
N GLY A 424 26.04 -0.67 -3.83
CA GLY A 424 25.32 0.53 -3.39
C GLY A 424 25.82 1.80 -4.05
N LEU A 425 27.15 1.98 -4.10
CA LEU A 425 27.78 3.09 -4.81
C LEU A 425 27.49 3.03 -6.31
N SER A 426 27.39 1.84 -6.91
CA SER A 426 27.08 1.70 -8.33
C SER A 426 25.69 2.26 -8.64
N VAL A 427 24.70 2.03 -7.78
CA VAL A 427 23.34 2.59 -7.94
C VAL A 427 23.41 4.12 -7.87
N LEU A 428 24.16 4.67 -6.93
CA LEU A 428 24.34 6.13 -6.80
C LEU A 428 25.11 6.74 -7.99
N ALA A 429 26.04 5.99 -8.57
CA ALA A 429 26.86 6.40 -9.71
C ALA A 429 26.18 6.17 -11.07
N PHE A 430 24.99 5.56 -11.11
CA PHE A 430 24.28 5.30 -12.36
C PHE A 430 23.88 6.62 -13.04
N LYS A 431 24.22 6.70 -14.33
CA LYS A 431 23.88 7.82 -15.22
C LYS A 431 23.38 7.25 -16.53
N THR A 432 22.40 7.91 -17.13
CA THR A 432 21.86 7.48 -18.41
C THR A 432 22.69 8.02 -19.59
N PRO A 433 22.71 7.34 -20.75
CA PRO A 433 23.45 7.81 -21.93
C PRO A 433 23.05 9.21 -22.43
N TRP A 434 21.84 9.69 -22.13
CA TRP A 434 21.32 10.99 -22.60
C TRP A 434 21.70 12.18 -21.72
N GLU A 435 22.33 11.97 -20.55
CA GLU A 435 22.76 13.07 -19.68
C GLU A 435 24.07 13.75 -20.14
N LYS A 436 24.79 13.18 -21.11
CA LYS A 436 26.02 13.78 -21.66
C LYS A 436 25.78 15.04 -22.51
N THR A 437 24.54 15.33 -22.92
CA THR A 437 24.20 16.44 -23.83
C THR A 437 23.83 17.78 -23.15
N LYS A 438 23.93 17.90 -21.82
CA LYS A 438 23.62 19.17 -21.10
C LYS A 438 24.82 19.93 -20.54
N ARG A 439 26.04 19.53 -20.88
CA ARG A 439 27.26 20.29 -20.56
C ARG A 439 28.22 20.29 -21.74
N SER A 440 27.93 21.14 -22.71
CA SER A 440 28.91 21.77 -23.60
C SER A 440 28.33 23.08 -24.07
#